data_AF-A0A7Y5RZA4-F1
#
_entry.id   AF-A0A7Y5RZA4-F1
#
_cell.length_a   1.000
_cell.length_b   1.000
_cell.length_c   1.000
_cell.angle_alpha   90.00
_cell.angle_beta   90.00
_cell.angle_gamma   90.00
#
_symmetry.space_group_name_H-M   'P 1'
#
loop_
_entity.id
_entity.type
_entity.pdbx_description
1 polymer ?
#
loop_
_entity_poly.entity_id
_entity_poly.type
_entity_poly.pdbx_seq_one_letter_code
_entity_poly.pdbx_strand_id
1 'polypeptide(L)'
;MDDTERAALGITVPDKEPSPVGPPTTRPVATVDASQRLQHTIDFTDESTPTRRAKPAGVIGAEIWVKVDGPPPVDPGELTFLAVDTRAPYTRDYDGAQGNKIAHYMLRWINSRGEQGPWSATVSATIGA
;
A
#
# COMPACT_ATOMS: atom_id res chain seq x y z
N MET A 1 -24.01 17.21 -38.40
CA MET A 1 -23.48 18.07 -37.32
C MET A 1 -22.40 17.24 -36.68
N ASP A 2 -21.25 17.26 -37.34
CA ASP A 2 -20.20 16.26 -37.26
C ASP A 2 -19.05 16.83 -36.43
N ASP A 3 -18.35 15.96 -35.72
CA ASP A 3 -17.35 16.26 -34.67
C ASP A 3 -16.24 17.24 -35.11
N THR A 4 -16.06 17.40 -36.43
CA THR A 4 -15.14 18.35 -37.06
C THR A 4 -15.46 19.82 -36.74
N GLU A 5 -16.72 20.18 -36.49
CA GLU A 5 -17.10 21.57 -36.19
C GLU A 5 -16.73 21.98 -34.74
N ARG A 6 -16.55 21.02 -33.82
CA ARG A 6 -16.22 21.32 -32.41
C ARG A 6 -14.73 21.58 -32.17
N ALA A 7 -13.85 21.07 -33.02
CA ALA A 7 -12.40 21.29 -32.90
C ALA A 7 -11.99 22.74 -33.27
N ALA A 8 -12.77 23.44 -34.10
CA ALA A 8 -12.47 24.82 -34.52
C ALA A 8 -12.72 25.87 -33.42
N LEU A 9 -13.41 25.50 -32.32
CA LEU A 9 -13.82 26.44 -31.27
C LEU A 9 -12.86 26.49 -30.06
N GLY A 10 -11.71 25.79 -30.11
CA GLY A 10 -10.74 25.81 -29.01
C GLY A 10 -11.22 25.16 -27.71
N ILE A 11 -12.29 24.37 -27.76
CA ILE A 11 -12.80 23.62 -26.62
C ILE A 11 -11.94 22.36 -26.49
N THR A 12 -11.24 22.23 -25.36
CA THR A 12 -10.60 20.97 -24.96
C THR A 12 -11.66 19.88 -24.98
N VAL A 13 -11.50 18.88 -25.85
CA VAL A 13 -12.34 17.69 -25.87
C VAL A 13 -11.83 16.80 -24.74
N PRO A 14 -12.58 16.61 -23.64
CA PRO A 14 -12.19 15.66 -22.62
C PRO A 14 -12.18 14.25 -23.20
N ASP A 15 -11.06 13.56 -23.01
CA ASP A 15 -10.82 12.19 -23.44
C ASP A 15 -11.93 11.26 -22.91
N LYS A 16 -12.60 10.56 -23.83
CA LYS A 16 -13.81 9.76 -23.55
C LYS A 16 -13.51 8.27 -23.39
N GLU A 17 -12.25 7.86 -23.43
CA GLU A 17 -11.85 6.47 -23.19
C GLU A 17 -10.93 6.42 -21.97
N PRO A 18 -11.44 6.02 -20.79
CA PRO A 18 -10.57 5.80 -19.64
C PRO A 18 -9.53 4.75 -20.02
N SER A 19 -8.29 5.21 -20.25
CA SER A 19 -7.14 4.34 -20.48
C SER A 19 -7.12 3.27 -19.40
N PRO A 20 -7.02 1.98 -19.74
CA PRO A 20 -6.99 0.92 -18.76
C PRO A 20 -5.83 1.18 -17.79
N VAL A 21 -6.14 1.46 -16.53
CA VAL A 21 -5.13 1.53 -15.48
C VAL A 21 -4.54 0.13 -15.37
N GLY A 22 -3.31 -0.04 -15.85
CA GLY A 22 -2.57 -1.28 -15.72
C GLY A 22 -2.28 -1.63 -14.25
N PRO A 23 -1.72 -2.81 -13.98
CA PRO A 23 -1.32 -3.17 -12.62
C PRO A 23 -0.34 -2.13 -12.05
N PRO A 24 -0.36 -1.89 -10.73
CA PRO A 24 0.58 -0.97 -10.12
C PRO A 24 2.01 -1.43 -10.40
N THR A 25 2.83 -0.58 -11.00
CA THR A 25 4.24 -0.89 -11.31
C THR A 25 5.20 -0.51 -10.19
N THR A 26 4.72 0.31 -9.24
CA THR A 26 5.48 0.72 -8.05
C THR A 26 5.10 -0.15 -6.86
N ARG A 27 5.97 -0.18 -5.84
CA ARG A 27 5.70 -0.78 -4.53
C ARG A 27 5.54 0.30 -3.45
N PRO A 28 4.78 0.00 -2.38
CA PRO A 28 4.77 0.83 -1.19
C PRO A 28 6.11 0.73 -0.45
N VAL A 29 6.60 1.84 0.06
CA VAL A 29 7.67 1.89 1.06
C VAL A 29 7.01 2.01 2.41
N ALA A 30 7.12 0.96 3.23
CA ALA A 30 6.55 0.91 4.56
C ALA A 30 7.57 1.34 5.62
N THR A 31 7.08 2.00 6.66
CA THR A 31 7.82 2.35 7.87
C THR A 31 6.96 1.99 9.05
N VAL A 32 7.52 1.33 10.06
CA VAL A 32 6.78 0.90 11.25
C VAL A 32 7.31 1.65 12.46
N ASP A 33 6.44 2.41 13.11
CA ASP A 33 6.68 2.97 14.44
C ASP A 33 6.14 1.99 15.50
N ALA A 34 7.04 1.50 16.36
CA ALA A 34 6.74 0.61 17.47
C ALA A 34 7.01 1.29 18.82
N SER A 35 6.96 2.64 18.85
CA SER A 35 7.23 3.43 20.06
C SER A 35 6.15 3.23 21.12
N GLN A 36 4.94 2.86 20.70
CA GLN A 36 3.81 2.59 21.57
C GLN A 36 3.79 1.12 22.00
N ARG A 37 3.61 0.89 23.30
CA ARG A 37 3.52 -0.47 23.88
C ARG A 37 2.33 -1.22 23.27
N LEU A 38 2.58 -2.45 22.80
CA LEU A 38 1.61 -3.32 22.14
C LEU A 38 0.88 -2.69 20.94
N GLN A 39 1.47 -1.68 20.30
CA GLN A 39 0.86 -1.01 19.16
C GLN A 39 1.92 -0.65 18.12
N HIS A 40 1.67 -1.04 16.88
CA HIS A 40 2.50 -0.62 15.75
C HIS A 40 1.70 0.32 14.84
N THR A 41 2.34 1.42 14.45
CA THR A 41 1.81 2.35 13.46
C THR A 41 2.60 2.17 12.17
N ILE A 42 1.91 1.71 11.12
CA ILE A 42 2.50 1.45 9.82
C ILE A 42 2.18 2.63 8.90
N ASP A 43 3.18 3.46 8.66
CA ASP A 43 3.17 4.46 7.59
C ASP A 43 3.60 3.81 6.28
N PHE A 44 3.02 4.26 5.17
CA PHE A 44 3.40 3.80 3.86
C PHE A 44 3.26 4.91 2.82
N THR A 45 4.25 5.00 1.94
CA THR A 45 4.31 5.96 0.83
C THR A 45 4.66 5.26 -0.47
N ASP A 46 4.42 5.90 -1.60
CA ASP A 46 4.83 5.37 -2.89
C ASP A 46 6.34 5.53 -3.12
N GLU A 47 7.02 4.50 -3.62
CA GLU A 47 8.48 4.54 -3.82
C GLU A 47 8.93 5.61 -4.83
N SER A 48 8.09 5.93 -5.81
CA SER A 48 8.41 6.96 -6.82
C SER A 48 8.19 8.37 -6.28
N THR A 49 7.45 8.50 -5.17
CA THR A 49 7.14 9.79 -4.54
C THR A 49 7.25 9.73 -3.01
N PRO A 50 8.44 9.44 -2.45
CA PRO A 50 8.60 9.22 -1.01
C PRO A 50 8.29 10.46 -0.16
N THR A 51 8.32 11.66 -0.75
CA THR A 51 7.96 12.93 -0.10
C THR A 51 6.47 13.26 -0.17
N ARG A 52 5.67 12.48 -0.92
CA ARG A 52 4.22 12.65 -1.03
C ARG A 52 3.51 11.40 -0.50
N ARG A 53 2.63 11.58 0.47
CA ARG A 53 1.72 10.52 0.97
C ARG A 53 0.58 10.19 -0.02
N ALA A 54 0.71 10.60 -1.28
CA ALA A 54 -0.28 10.31 -2.30
C ALA A 54 -0.06 8.90 -2.84
N LYS A 55 -1.15 8.16 -3.07
CA LYS A 55 -1.05 6.89 -3.77
C LYS A 55 -0.77 7.10 -5.25
N PRO A 56 -0.21 6.10 -5.93
CA PRO A 56 -0.13 6.11 -7.39
C PRO A 56 -1.53 6.26 -8.01
N ALA A 57 -1.60 6.88 -9.17
CA ALA A 57 -2.85 7.01 -9.90
C ALA A 57 -3.44 5.62 -10.20
N GLY A 58 -4.69 5.40 -9.80
CA GLY A 58 -5.40 4.14 -10.05
C GLY A 58 -5.21 3.05 -8.98
N VAL A 59 -4.40 3.29 -7.95
CA VAL A 59 -4.29 2.42 -6.77
C VAL A 59 -5.40 2.73 -5.76
N ILE A 60 -6.13 1.71 -5.31
CA ILE A 60 -7.19 1.89 -4.30
C ILE A 60 -6.66 1.84 -2.88
N GLY A 61 -5.56 1.13 -2.63
CA GLY A 61 -5.00 0.97 -1.29
C GLY A 61 -3.75 0.10 -1.27
N ALA A 62 -3.11 0.04 -0.10
CA ALA A 62 -2.05 -0.91 0.22
C ALA A 62 -2.66 -2.10 0.95
N GLU A 63 -2.43 -3.31 0.45
CA GLU A 63 -2.63 -4.51 1.26
C GLU A 63 -1.48 -4.63 2.26
N ILE A 64 -1.83 -4.78 3.53
CA ILE A 64 -0.88 -4.92 4.64
C ILE A 64 -0.91 -6.37 5.09
N TRP A 65 0.27 -6.98 5.11
CA TRP A 65 0.47 -8.36 5.51
C TRP A 65 1.52 -8.42 6.62
N VAL A 66 1.32 -9.31 7.59
CA VAL A 66 2.23 -9.48 8.73
C VAL A 66 2.52 -10.94 9.02
N LYS A 67 3.75 -11.22 9.40
CA LYS A 67 4.16 -12.45 10.10
C LYS A 67 4.67 -12.06 11.47
N VAL A 68 3.98 -12.52 12.52
CA VAL A 68 4.43 -12.31 13.90
C VAL A 68 5.15 -13.56 14.34
N ASP A 69 6.32 -13.37 14.96
CA ASP A 69 7.18 -14.44 15.47
C ASP A 69 7.98 -15.18 14.39
N GLY A 70 9.25 -15.45 14.69
CA GLY A 70 10.14 -16.22 13.81
C GLY A 70 10.97 -15.38 12.82
N PRO A 71 11.65 -16.06 11.87
CA PRO A 71 12.54 -15.42 10.92
C PRO A 71 11.77 -14.62 9.85
N PRO A 72 12.43 -13.66 9.17
CA PRO A 72 11.85 -12.92 8.06
C PRO A 72 11.17 -13.86 7.05
N PRO A 73 10.00 -13.51 6.54
CA PRO A 73 9.31 -14.31 5.53
C PRO A 73 10.19 -14.44 4.28
N VAL A 74 10.39 -15.68 3.82
CA VAL A 74 11.02 -15.99 2.53
C VAL A 74 9.97 -16.05 1.43
N ASP A 75 8.73 -16.42 1.80
CA ASP A 75 7.59 -16.48 0.90
C ASP A 75 6.42 -15.64 1.41
N PRO A 76 5.67 -14.98 0.52
CA PRO A 76 4.50 -14.19 0.91
C PRO A 76 3.37 -15.07 1.49
N GLY A 77 3.40 -16.38 1.27
CA GLY A 77 2.45 -17.32 1.87
C GLY A 77 2.63 -17.54 3.38
N GLU A 78 3.75 -17.12 3.95
CA GLU A 78 3.97 -17.15 5.41
C GLU A 78 3.35 -15.95 6.13
N LEU A 79 2.93 -14.93 5.38
CA LEU A 79 2.31 -13.74 5.94
C LEU A 79 0.81 -13.96 6.12
N THR A 80 0.27 -13.35 7.17
CA THR A 80 -1.15 -13.23 7.41
C THR A 80 -1.66 -11.88 6.90
N PHE A 81 -2.74 -11.89 6.13
CA PHE A 81 -3.42 -10.67 5.70
C PHE A 81 -3.97 -9.91 6.91
N LEU A 82 -3.65 -8.61 7.02
CA LEU A 82 -4.20 -7.74 8.06
C LEU A 82 -5.38 -6.92 7.55
N ALA A 83 -5.14 -6.10 6.52
CA ALA A 83 -6.10 -5.14 6.02
C ALA A 83 -5.72 -4.64 4.62
N VAL A 84 -6.70 -4.10 3.88
CA VAL A 84 -6.43 -3.19 2.76
C VAL A 84 -6.64 -1.77 3.27
N ASP A 85 -5.55 -1.02 3.38
CA ASP A 85 -5.60 0.34 3.88
C ASP A 85 -5.57 1.36 2.73
N THR A 86 -6.52 2.30 2.78
CA THR A 86 -6.68 3.34 1.77
C THR A 86 -6.02 4.66 2.18
N ARG A 87 -5.42 4.77 3.35
CA ARG A 87 -4.75 5.98 3.83
C ARG A 87 -3.81 5.68 5.00
N ALA A 88 -2.52 5.92 4.80
CA ALA A 88 -1.54 5.90 5.89
C ALA A 88 -1.79 7.01 6.94
N PRO A 89 -1.49 6.76 8.22
CA PRO A 89 -0.97 5.49 8.77
C PRO A 89 -2.07 4.49 9.11
N TYR A 90 -1.74 3.20 9.04
CA TYR A 90 -2.55 2.11 9.60
C TYR A 90 -2.03 1.76 10.99
N THR A 91 -2.91 1.72 11.98
CA THR A 91 -2.55 1.34 13.35
C THR A 91 -2.99 -0.10 13.63
N ARG A 92 -2.08 -0.89 14.19
CA ARG A 92 -2.33 -2.26 14.61
C ARG A 92 -2.02 -2.45 16.08
N ASP A 93 -3.03 -2.84 16.85
CA ASP A 93 -2.86 -3.27 18.23
C ASP A 93 -2.52 -4.77 18.30
N TYR A 94 -1.69 -5.10 19.29
CA TYR A 94 -1.20 -6.44 19.60
C TYR A 94 -1.67 -6.89 20.97
N ASP A 95 -1.88 -8.20 21.13
CA ASP A 95 -2.16 -8.77 22.45
C ASP A 95 -0.87 -8.84 23.30
N GLY A 96 -1.01 -8.79 24.62
CA GLY A 96 0.11 -8.92 25.55
C GLY A 96 0.94 -10.20 25.36
N ALA A 97 0.32 -11.30 24.92
CA ALA A 97 1.02 -12.55 24.59
C ALA A 97 1.93 -12.45 23.35
N GLN A 98 1.80 -11.38 22.56
CA GLN A 98 2.65 -11.09 21.41
C GLN A 98 3.79 -10.12 21.75
N GLY A 99 3.87 -9.65 22.99
CA GLY A 99 4.97 -8.81 23.46
C GLY A 99 6.34 -9.49 23.29
N ASN A 100 7.36 -8.71 22.98
CA ASN A 100 8.73 -9.14 22.66
C ASN A 100 8.89 -10.01 21.40
N LYS A 101 7.82 -10.22 20.62
CA LYS A 101 7.91 -10.88 19.31
C LYS A 101 8.24 -9.88 18.22
N ILE A 102 8.85 -10.36 17.14
CA ILE A 102 9.13 -9.55 15.95
C ILE A 102 7.95 -9.67 14.99
N ALA A 103 7.39 -8.55 14.57
CA ALA A 103 6.41 -8.48 13.50
C ALA A 103 7.11 -8.07 12.21
N HIS A 104 7.07 -8.95 11.21
CA HIS A 104 7.57 -8.72 9.85
C HIS A 104 6.40 -8.31 8.96
N TYR A 105 6.47 -7.13 8.38
CA TYR A 105 5.45 -6.58 7.50
C TYR A 105 5.91 -6.57 6.06
N MET A 106 4.98 -6.87 5.16
CA MET A 106 5.13 -6.66 3.73
C MET A 106 3.84 -6.04 3.20
N LEU A 107 3.99 -5.03 2.36
CA LEU A 107 2.87 -4.31 1.76
C LEU A 107 2.93 -4.44 0.25
N ARG A 108 1.78 -4.32 -0.42
CA ARG A 108 1.71 -4.20 -1.87
C ARG A 108 0.55 -3.31 -2.27
N TRP A 109 0.67 -2.62 -3.40
CA TRP A 109 -0.45 -1.84 -3.93
C TRP A 109 -1.49 -2.74 -4.58
N ILE A 110 -2.76 -2.38 -4.44
CA ILE A 110 -3.86 -3.01 -5.18
C ILE A 110 -4.64 -1.94 -5.93
N ASN A 111 -5.00 -2.21 -7.19
CA ASN A 111 -5.81 -1.30 -8.00
C ASN A 111 -7.31 -1.57 -7.85
N SER A 112 -8.15 -0.77 -8.52
CA SER A 112 -9.62 -0.89 -8.43
C SER A 112 -10.18 -2.15 -9.07
N ARG A 113 -9.37 -2.85 -9.85
CA ARG A 113 -9.68 -4.14 -10.48
C ARG A 113 -9.18 -5.34 -9.66
N GLY A 114 -8.54 -5.08 -8.51
CA GLY A 114 -7.95 -6.12 -7.67
C GLY A 114 -6.59 -6.62 -8.15
N GLU A 115 -5.98 -5.95 -9.13
CA GLU A 115 -4.64 -6.30 -9.61
C GLU A 115 -3.58 -5.85 -8.61
N GLN A 116 -2.67 -6.77 -8.32
CA GLN A 116 -1.66 -6.63 -7.28
C GLN A 116 -0.36 -6.12 -7.90
N GLY A 117 0.21 -5.09 -7.28
CA GLY A 117 1.53 -4.59 -7.61
C GLY A 117 2.65 -5.42 -6.97
N PRO A 118 3.91 -5.04 -7.22
CA PRO A 118 5.06 -5.66 -6.57
C PRO A 118 5.01 -5.50 -5.05
N TRP A 119 5.59 -6.48 -4.34
CA TRP A 119 5.77 -6.43 -2.90
C TRP A 119 6.80 -5.38 -2.47
N SER A 120 6.56 -4.75 -1.32
CA SER A 120 7.53 -3.90 -0.63
C SER A 120 8.71 -4.72 -0.11
N ALA A 121 9.77 -4.02 0.30
CA ALA A 121 10.75 -4.63 1.18
C ALA A 121 10.09 -5.09 2.49
N THR A 122 10.62 -6.16 3.08
CA THR A 122 10.20 -6.63 4.41
C THR A 122 10.65 -5.64 5.47
N VAL A 123 9.72 -5.19 6.30
CA VAL A 123 9.99 -4.29 7.43
C VAL A 123 9.69 -5.01 8.72
N SER A 124 10.69 -5.13 9.59
CA SER A 124 10.55 -5.83 10.87
C SER A 124 10.55 -4.84 12.03
N ALA A 125 9.62 -4.99 12.97
CA ALA A 125 9.59 -4.23 14.21
C ALA A 125 9.30 -5.15 15.41
N THR A 126 9.97 -4.91 16.52
CA THR A 126 9.72 -5.64 17.78
C THR A 126 8.51 -5.06 18.49
N ILE A 127 7.58 -5.92 18.89
CA ILE A 127 6.40 -5.54 19.66
C ILE A 127 6.83 -5.19 21.09
N GLY A 128 6.74 -3.90 21.44
CA GLY A 128 7.02 -3.42 22.78
C GLY A 128 6.08 -4.05 23.82
N ALA A 129 6.67 -4.65 24.85
CA ALA A 129 5.95 -5.33 25.94
C ALA A 129 5.75 -4.46 27.17
#